data_AF-A0A6G7ELR2-F1
#
_entry.id   AF-A0A6G7ELR2-F1
#
_cell.length_a   1.000
_cell.length_b   1.000
_cell.length_c   1.000
_cell.angle_alpha   90.00
_cell.angle_beta   90.00
_cell.angle_gamma   90.00
#
_symmetry.space_group_name_H-M   'P 1'
#
loop_
_entity.id
_entity.type
_entity.pdbx_description
1 polymer ?
#
loop_
_entity_poly.entity_id
_entity_poly.type
_entity_poly.pdbx_seq_one_letter_code
_entity_poly.pdbx_strand_id
1 'polypeptide(L)'
;MSETKPTSPELVWDVRAELGEGPVWDAERKAVWFVDIKGRKLHRYTSGSGETALWDSPDQTGFALPAEDGSLVYGVGGGLHRFDPETGVFTMIQPVEADRPQNRVRP
;
A
#
# COMPACT_ATOMS: atom_id res chain seq x y z
N MET A 1 -30.82 -11.67 -22.82
CA MET A 1 -30.44 -11.06 -21.54
C MET A 1 -29.52 -12.06 -20.87
N SER A 2 -28.21 -11.80 -20.75
CA SER A 2 -27.31 -12.76 -20.09
C SER A 2 -27.44 -12.62 -18.58
N GLU A 3 -27.80 -13.72 -17.92
CA GLU A 3 -27.77 -13.86 -16.47
C GLU A 3 -26.34 -13.72 -15.96
N THR A 4 -26.11 -12.74 -15.09
CA THR A 4 -24.86 -12.62 -14.33
C THR A 4 -24.82 -13.77 -13.32
N LYS A 5 -23.98 -14.78 -13.55
CA LYS A 5 -23.76 -15.84 -12.55
C LYS A 5 -23.30 -15.20 -11.23
N PRO A 6 -23.86 -15.61 -10.08
CA PRO A 6 -23.32 -15.20 -8.79
C PRO A 6 -21.91 -15.77 -8.66
N THR A 7 -20.91 -14.90 -8.61
CA THR A 7 -19.54 -15.27 -8.27
C THR A 7 -19.42 -15.37 -6.76
N SER A 8 -19.17 -16.57 -6.25
CA SER A 8 -18.71 -16.74 -4.87
C SER A 8 -17.38 -16.00 -4.70
N PRO A 9 -17.16 -15.30 -3.58
CA PRO A 9 -15.85 -14.72 -3.30
C PRO A 9 -14.79 -15.84 -3.24
N GLU A 10 -13.66 -15.60 -3.88
CA GLU A 10 -12.50 -16.50 -3.87
C GLU A 10 -11.32 -15.86 -3.15
N LEU A 11 -10.54 -16.67 -2.45
CA LEU A 11 -9.31 -16.21 -1.82
C LEU A 11 -8.22 -16.12 -2.89
N VAL A 12 -7.92 -14.90 -3.33
CA VAL A 12 -6.88 -14.66 -4.35
C VAL A 12 -5.46 -14.63 -3.78
N TRP A 13 -5.32 -14.36 -2.48
CA TRP A 13 -4.04 -14.35 -1.77
C TRP A 13 -4.24 -14.56 -0.25
N ASP A 14 -3.70 -15.65 0.29
CA ASP A 14 -3.59 -15.87 1.74
C ASP A 14 -2.38 -15.11 2.31
N VAL A 15 -2.47 -13.78 2.36
CA VAL A 15 -1.35 -12.89 2.75
C VAL A 15 -0.95 -12.99 4.21
N ARG A 16 -1.90 -13.32 5.10
CA ARG A 16 -1.70 -13.38 6.57
C ARG A 16 -1.07 -12.11 7.16
N ALA A 17 -1.44 -10.94 6.63
CA ALA A 17 -1.06 -9.65 7.20
C ALA A 17 -1.62 -9.52 8.63
N GLU A 18 -0.84 -8.91 9.53
CA GLU A 18 -1.27 -8.71 10.92
C GLU A 18 -2.42 -7.69 10.98
N LEU A 19 -2.30 -6.58 10.25
CA LEU A 19 -3.38 -5.63 10.02
C LEU A 19 -3.31 -5.08 8.60
N GLY A 20 -3.90 -5.81 7.65
CA GLY A 20 -4.03 -5.39 6.25
C GLY A 20 -5.06 -4.28 6.07
N GLU A 21 -4.64 -3.11 5.58
CA GLU A 21 -5.51 -1.95 5.38
C GLU A 21 -5.14 -1.12 4.13
N GLY A 22 -6.04 -0.19 3.78
CA GLY A 22 -5.84 0.77 2.69
C GLY A 22 -5.66 0.15 1.30
N PRO A 23 -6.48 -0.84 0.88
CA PRO A 23 -6.37 -1.40 -0.46
C PRO A 23 -6.67 -0.33 -1.52
N VAL A 24 -5.78 -0.19 -2.49
CA VAL A 24 -5.91 0.74 -3.62
C VAL A 24 -5.58 0.03 -4.93
N TRP A 25 -6.42 0.25 -5.93
CA TRP A 25 -6.23 -0.30 -7.28
C TRP A 25 -5.36 0.63 -8.13
N ASP A 26 -4.30 0.06 -8.70
CA ASP A 26 -3.44 0.65 -9.72
C ASP A 26 -3.80 0.03 -11.08
N ALA A 27 -4.53 0.78 -11.90
CA ALA A 27 -5.02 0.30 -13.19
C ALA A 27 -3.90 0.10 -14.22
N GLU A 28 -2.83 0.89 -14.14
CA GLU A 28 -1.69 0.80 -15.06
C GLU A 28 -0.93 -0.50 -14.83
N ARG A 29 -0.66 -0.85 -13.56
CA ARG A 29 0.01 -2.10 -13.17
C ARG A 29 -0.93 -3.30 -13.08
N LYS A 30 -2.25 -3.08 -13.16
CA LYS A 30 -3.29 -4.06 -12.82
C LYS A 30 -3.05 -4.68 -11.44
N ALA A 31 -2.73 -3.85 -10.46
CA ALA A 31 -2.30 -4.32 -9.15
C ALA A 31 -3.12 -3.70 -8.01
N VAL A 32 -3.28 -4.45 -6.92
CA VAL A 32 -3.77 -3.95 -5.65
C VAL A 32 -2.58 -3.71 -4.74
N TRP A 33 -2.47 -2.49 -4.21
CA TRP A 33 -1.52 -2.13 -3.16
C TRP A 33 -2.25 -2.03 -1.82
N PHE A 34 -1.62 -2.46 -0.73
CA PHE A 34 -2.15 -2.29 0.62
C PHE A 34 -1.02 -2.36 1.65
N VAL A 35 -1.27 -1.88 2.85
CA VAL A 35 -0.28 -1.87 3.94
C VAL A 35 -0.61 -2.92 4.98
N ASP A 36 0.41 -3.54 5.57
CA ASP A 36 0.30 -4.23 6.85
C ASP A 36 0.81 -3.27 7.94
N ILE A 37 -0.12 -2.63 8.64
CA ILE A 37 0.17 -1.54 9.59
C ILE A 37 1.03 -2.06 10.74
N LYS A 38 0.65 -3.21 11.31
CA LYS A 38 1.35 -3.80 12.47
C LYS A 38 2.56 -4.61 12.05
N GLY A 39 2.48 -5.31 10.92
CA GLY A 39 3.61 -6.02 10.32
C GLY A 39 4.69 -5.12 9.69
N ARG A 40 4.40 -3.82 9.51
CA ARG A 40 5.27 -2.81 8.86
C ARG A 40 5.67 -3.23 7.45
N LYS A 41 4.68 -3.53 6.61
CA LYS A 41 4.91 -3.96 5.22
C LYS A 41 4.05 -3.19 4.22
N LEU A 42 4.57 -3.00 3.02
CA LEU A 42 3.80 -2.65 1.84
C LEU A 42 3.65 -3.92 1.00
N HIS A 43 2.42 -4.22 0.57
CA HIS A 43 2.10 -5.35 -0.27
C HIS A 43 1.60 -4.90 -1.63
N ARG A 44 1.95 -5.67 -2.67
CA ARG A 44 1.37 -5.59 -4.01
C ARG A 44 0.88 -6.96 -4.44
N TYR A 45 -0.32 -7.01 -5.00
CA TYR A 45 -0.86 -8.17 -5.70
C TYR A 45 -1.18 -7.80 -7.15
N THR A 46 -0.59 -8.47 -8.12
CA THR A 46 -0.87 -8.27 -9.55
C THR A 46 -2.02 -9.17 -9.98
N SER A 47 -3.14 -8.57 -10.38
CA SER A 47 -4.31 -9.28 -10.87
C SER A 47 -4.01 -10.02 -12.18
N GLY A 48 -4.54 -11.23 -12.31
CA GLY A 48 -4.36 -12.09 -13.49
C GLY A 48 -3.13 -13.00 -13.39
N SER A 49 -1.95 -12.48 -13.07
CA SER A 49 -0.76 -13.31 -12.86
C SER A 49 -0.71 -13.94 -11.47
N GLY A 50 -1.34 -13.29 -10.48
CA GLY A 50 -1.25 -13.70 -9.07
C GLY A 50 0.09 -13.40 -8.43
N GLU A 51 0.97 -12.67 -9.12
CA GLU A 51 2.28 -12.27 -8.61
C GLU A 51 2.10 -11.37 -7.38
N THR A 52 2.91 -11.61 -6.35
CA THR A 52 2.91 -10.81 -5.13
C THR A 52 4.28 -10.22 -4.90
N ALA A 53 4.32 -9.02 -4.35
CA ALA A 53 5.54 -8.36 -3.91
C ALA A 53 5.34 -7.76 -2.52
N LEU A 54 6.43 -7.65 -1.77
CA LEU A 54 6.44 -7.11 -0.42
C LEU A 54 7.69 -6.28 -0.19
N TRP A 55 7.53 -5.19 0.55
CA TRP A 55 8.64 -4.33 0.98
C TRP A 55 8.50 -4.04 2.46
N ASP A 56 9.62 -4.06 3.18
CA ASP A 56 9.65 -3.64 4.58
C ASP A 56 9.50 -2.12 4.66
N SER A 57 8.53 -1.69 5.45
CA SER A 57 8.31 -0.27 5.73
C SER A 57 9.29 0.21 6.80
N PRO A 58 9.81 1.45 6.70
CA PRO A 58 10.69 2.00 7.73
C PRO A 58 10.01 2.14 9.11
N ASP A 59 8.69 2.27 9.18
CA ASP A 59 7.91 2.36 10.43
C ASP A 59 6.44 1.92 10.21
N GLN A 60 5.58 2.07 11.23
CA GLN A 60 4.14 1.89 11.08
C GLN A 60 3.56 2.87 10.06
N THR A 61 2.94 2.30 9.04
CA THR A 61 2.39 3.02 7.89
C THR A 61 0.91 3.29 8.08
N GLY A 62 0.45 4.46 7.65
CA GLY A 62 -0.97 4.80 7.59
C GLY A 62 -1.61 4.50 6.23
N PHE A 63 -0.92 4.78 5.13
CA PHE A 63 -1.44 4.55 3.78
C PHE A 63 -0.34 4.49 2.72
N ALA A 64 -0.71 3.96 1.54
CA ALA A 64 0.11 3.96 0.33
C ALA A 64 -0.80 4.23 -0.87
N LEU A 65 -0.46 5.21 -1.72
CA LEU A 65 -1.27 5.62 -2.87
C LEU A 65 -0.40 5.72 -4.14
N PRO A 66 -0.78 5.11 -5.27
CA PRO A 66 -0.09 5.28 -6.54
C PRO A 66 -0.03 6.75 -6.97
N ALA A 67 1.10 7.16 -7.53
CA ALA A 67 1.32 8.45 -8.15
C ALA A 67 1.47 8.30 -9.67
N GLU A 68 1.24 9.40 -10.41
CA GLU A 68 1.28 9.41 -11.88
C GLU A 68 2.65 9.09 -12.48
N ASP A 69 3.75 9.25 -11.73
CA ASP A 69 5.11 8.91 -12.17
C ASP A 69 5.48 7.45 -11.91
N GLY A 70 4.53 6.63 -11.45
CA GLY A 70 4.72 5.22 -11.16
C GLY A 70 5.30 4.89 -9.78
N SER A 71 5.62 5.92 -8.98
CA SER A 71 5.94 5.75 -7.57
C SER A 71 4.66 5.70 -6.70
N LEU A 72 4.82 5.57 -5.39
CA LEU A 72 3.74 5.72 -4.42
C LEU A 72 3.99 6.90 -3.49
N VAL A 73 2.93 7.63 -3.13
CA VAL A 73 2.91 8.49 -1.95
C VAL A 73 2.62 7.61 -0.74
N TYR A 74 3.52 7.65 0.24
CA TYR A 74 3.56 6.75 1.37
C TYR A 74 3.55 7.52 2.68
N GLY A 75 2.52 7.29 3.50
CA GLY A 75 2.38 7.91 4.81
C GLY A 75 2.95 7.00 5.90
N VAL A 76 4.10 7.34 6.46
CA VAL A 76 4.80 6.52 7.48
C VAL A 76 5.34 7.41 8.59
N GLY A 77 5.68 6.82 9.74
CA GLY A 77 6.21 7.53 10.91
C GLY A 77 7.12 8.72 10.55
N GLY A 78 6.73 9.92 11.00
CA GLY A 78 7.52 11.14 10.81
C GLY A 78 7.25 11.93 9.52
N GLY A 79 6.54 11.40 8.51
CA GLY A 79 6.28 12.19 7.30
C GLY A 79 5.68 11.47 6.09
N LEU A 80 5.44 12.25 5.04
CA LEU A 80 5.14 11.75 3.71
C LEU A 80 6.43 11.39 2.99
N HIS A 81 6.42 10.23 2.36
CA HIS A 81 7.53 9.68 1.59
C HIS A 81 7.08 9.38 0.15
N ARG A 82 8.03 9.39 -0.78
CA ARG A 82 7.93 8.79 -2.10
C ARG A 82 8.50 7.38 -2.00
N PHE A 83 7.75 6.38 -2.43
CA PHE A 83 8.24 5.02 -2.53
C PHE A 83 8.40 4.64 -3.99
N ASP A 84 9.60 4.23 -4.38
CA ASP A 84 9.89 3.71 -5.71
C ASP A 84 9.83 2.17 -5.69
N PRO A 85 8.85 1.54 -6.38
CA PRO A 85 8.69 0.10 -6.38
C PRO A 85 9.77 -0.66 -7.16
N GLU A 86 10.53 0.00 -8.05
CA GLU A 86 11.62 -0.63 -8.79
C GLU A 86 12.88 -0.78 -7.94
N THR A 87 13.16 0.22 -7.10
CA THR A 87 14.35 0.24 -6.23
C THR A 87 14.05 -0.19 -4.79
N GLY A 88 12.79 -0.15 -4.37
CA GLY A 88 12.37 -0.39 -3.00
C GLY A 88 12.70 0.76 -2.04
N VAL A 89 13.07 1.94 -2.56
CA VAL A 89 13.56 3.07 -1.75
C VAL A 89 12.41 3.96 -1.30
N PHE A 90 12.43 4.35 -0.02
CA PHE A 90 11.56 5.38 0.55
C PHE A 90 12.34 6.70 0.71
N THR A 91 11.87 7.77 0.09
CA THR A 91 12.47 9.10 0.16
C THR A 91 11.51 10.07 0.82
N MET A 92 11.91 10.73 1.91
CA MET A 92 11.06 11.72 2.57
C MET A 92 10.80 12.92 1.65
N ILE A 93 9.52 13.29 1.50
CA ILE A 93 9.08 14.47 0.75
C ILE A 93 8.72 15.59 1.72
N GLN A 94 8.02 15.25 2.81
CA GLN A 94 7.51 16.24 3.77
C GLN A 94 7.49 15.64 5.18
N PRO A 95 8.21 16.22 6.15
CA PRO A 95 8.07 15.82 7.55
C PRO A 95 6.73 16.27 8.14
N VAL A 96 6.23 15.52 9.12
CA VAL A 96 5.16 15.98 10.01
C VAL A 96 5.68 17.13 10.88
N GLU A 97 4.84 18.11 11.17
CA GLU A 97 5.21 19.27 11.96
C GLU A 97 5.58 18.86 13.41
N ALA A 98 6.86 18.99 13.75
CA ALA A 98 7.36 18.60 15.07
C ALA A 98 6.78 19.46 16.21
N ASP A 99 6.39 20.71 15.91
CA ASP A 99 5.75 21.63 16.85
C ASP A 99 4.25 21.33 17.06
N ARG A 100 3.66 20.41 16.29
CA ARG A 100 2.26 19.99 16.39
C ARG A 100 2.16 18.49 16.64
N PRO A 101 2.45 18.01 17.86
CA PRO A 101 2.54 16.58 18.15
C PRO A 101 1.23 15.80 17.99
N GLN A 102 0.10 16.50 17.83
CA GLN A 102 -1.21 15.88 17.57
C GLN A 102 -1.42 15.55 16.08
N ASN A 103 -0.65 16.17 15.18
CA ASN A 103 -0.65 15.79 13.77
C ASN A 103 0.09 14.47 13.63
N ARG A 104 -0.56 13.47 13.02
CA ARG A 104 0.07 12.19 12.72
C ARG A 104 -0.38 11.65 11.38
N VAL A 105 0.53 10.98 10.69
CA VAL A 105 0.31 10.31 9.39
C VAL A 105 0.25 8.79 9.59
N ARG A 106 0.08 8.35 10.85
CA ARG A 106 -0.07 6.96 11.26
C ARG A 106 -1.42 6.76 11.97
N PRO A 107 -2.00 5.55 11.94
CA PRO A 107 -3.28 5.24 12.58
C PRO A 107 -3.29 5.54 14.09
#